data_AF-A0A1M6PK10-F1
#
_entry.id   AF-A0A1M6PK10-F1
#
_cell.length_a   1.000
_cell.length_b   1.000
_cell.length_c   1.000
_cell.angle_alpha   90.00
_cell.angle_beta   90.00
_cell.angle_gamma   90.00
#
_symmetry.space_group_name_H-M   'P 1'
#
loop_
_entity.id
_entity.type
_entity.pdbx_description
1 polymer ?
#
loop_
_entity_poly.entity_id
_entity_poly.type
_entity_poly.pdbx_seq_one_letter_code
_entity_poly.pdbx_strand_id
1 'polypeptide(L)'
;MFICLGCVADYVSIFTDGILYEYTYDSSLKKYKEKSKQVSVEDLVFEGGAQDDIKEIYESVVANENWNKNPKKYGDENCFDGSQTFYTVYKTDNQIESMYMRCWTPTDFRNE
;
A
#
# COMPACT_ATOMS: atom_id res chain seq x y z
N MET A 1 -4.54 -18.31 5.74
CA MET A 1 -4.17 -17.26 6.72
C MET A 1 -5.43 -16.47 7.01
N PHE A 2 -5.75 -16.16 8.27
CA PHE A 2 -6.95 -15.38 8.62
C PHE A 2 -6.55 -13.93 8.85
N ILE A 3 -7.35 -12.99 8.31
CA ILE A 3 -7.21 -11.56 8.63
C ILE A 3 -7.55 -11.40 10.12
N CYS A 4 -6.59 -10.93 10.91
CA CYS A 4 -6.83 -10.59 12.31
C CYS A 4 -7.19 -9.11 12.44
N LEU A 5 -8.44 -8.83 12.82
CA LEU A 5 -8.89 -7.48 13.15
C LEU A 5 -8.42 -7.11 14.56
N GLY A 6 -7.73 -5.98 14.70
CA GLY A 6 -7.17 -5.52 15.98
C GLY A 6 -5.81 -6.12 16.34
N CYS A 7 -5.24 -6.99 15.49
CA CYS A 7 -3.85 -7.38 15.63
C CYS A 7 -2.92 -6.24 15.21
N VAL A 8 -1.73 -6.25 15.79
CA VAL A 8 -0.64 -5.37 15.39
C VAL A 8 -0.16 -5.77 14.00
N ALA A 9 0.00 -4.80 13.10
CA ALA A 9 0.61 -5.03 11.80
C ALA A 9 2.12 -5.12 11.94
N ASP A 10 2.75 -6.08 11.27
CA ASP A 10 4.22 -6.21 11.29
C ASP A 10 4.90 -5.04 10.55
N TYR A 11 4.26 -4.54 9.50
CA TYR A 11 4.77 -3.46 8.65
C TYR A 11 3.64 -2.52 8.20
N VAL A 12 3.88 -1.22 8.25
CA VAL A 12 2.96 -0.16 7.78
C VAL A 12 3.76 0.86 6.99
N SER A 13 3.25 1.24 5.80
CA SER A 13 3.84 2.30 4.98
C SER A 13 2.84 3.40 4.70
N ILE A 14 3.29 4.65 4.83
CA ILE A 14 2.50 5.85 4.60
C ILE A 14 3.29 6.76 3.66
N PHE A 15 2.70 7.10 2.52
CA PHE A 15 3.26 8.07 1.58
C PHE A 15 2.42 9.34 1.58
N THR A 16 3.05 10.47 1.86
CA THR A 16 2.41 11.80 1.87
C THR A 16 3.43 12.86 1.48
N ASP A 17 3.04 13.80 0.63
CA ASP A 17 3.83 14.98 0.26
C ASP A 17 5.31 14.68 -0.12
N GLY A 18 5.56 13.58 -0.83
CA GLY A 18 6.93 13.18 -1.23
C GLY A 18 7.77 12.59 -0.11
N ILE A 19 7.16 12.20 1.01
CA ILE A 19 7.81 11.52 2.13
C ILE A 19 7.19 10.14 2.29
N LEU A 20 8.03 9.12 2.31
CA LEU A 20 7.65 7.75 2.66
C LEU A 20 8.06 7.47 4.11
N TYR A 21 7.06 7.21 4.94
CA TYR A 21 7.20 6.71 6.30
C TYR A 21 6.99 5.20 6.31
N GLU A 22 7.91 4.48 6.95
CA GLU A 22 7.88 3.03 7.10
C GLU A 22 7.95 2.69 8.59
N TYR A 23 7.00 1.89 9.05
CA TYR A 23 6.90 1.44 10.43
C TYR A 23 7.01 -0.07 10.48
N THR A 24 7.97 -0.58 11.26
CA THR A 24 8.09 -2.02 11.54
C THR A 24 7.85 -2.27 13.01
N TYR A 25 6.97 -3.21 13.35
CA TYR A 25 6.70 -3.54 14.74
C TYR A 25 7.86 -4.34 15.34
N ASP A 26 8.45 -3.83 16.43
CA ASP A 26 9.43 -4.54 17.22
C ASP A 26 8.74 -5.25 18.37
N SER A 27 8.60 -6.58 18.25
CA SER A 27 7.94 -7.41 19.26
C SER A 27 8.67 -7.45 20.61
N SER A 28 9.99 -7.23 20.62
CA SER A 28 10.79 -7.19 21.86
C SER A 28 10.53 -5.91 22.65
N LEU A 29 10.32 -4.79 21.94
CA LEU A 29 10.07 -3.48 22.53
C LEU A 29 8.58 -3.12 22.61
N LYS A 30 7.71 -3.93 22.01
CA LYS A 30 6.27 -3.71 21.86
C LYS A 30 5.92 -2.33 21.29
N LYS A 31 6.68 -1.87 20.30
CA LYS A 31 6.49 -0.57 19.65
C LYS A 31 6.95 -0.60 18.19
N TYR A 32 6.45 0.35 17.41
CA TYR A 32 6.93 0.55 16.05
C TYR A 32 8.29 1.26 16.03
N LYS A 33 9.14 0.82 15.11
CA LYS A 33 10.34 1.53 14.67
C LYS A 33 10.01 2.27 13.38
N GLU A 34 10.10 3.59 13.42
CA GLU A 34 9.88 4.47 12.27
C GLU A 34 11.17 4.67 11.49
N LYS A 35 11.06 4.70 10.17
CA LYS A 35 12.03 5.25 9.23
C LYS A 35 11.30 6.15 8.25
N SER A 36 11.93 7.23 7.84
CA SER A 36 11.39 8.14 6.83
C SER A 36 12.43 8.45 5.78
N LYS A 37 12.02 8.56 4.52
CA LYS A 37 12.86 9.06 3.43
C LYS A 37 12.06 10.03 2.55
N GLN A 38 12.73 11.08 2.09
CA GLN A 38 12.20 11.83 0.94
C GLN A 38 12.33 10.94 -0.30
N VAL A 39 11.24 10.82 -1.04
CA VAL A 39 11.19 10.01 -2.25
C VAL A 39 10.22 10.69 -3.22
N SER A 40 10.64 10.85 -4.46
CA SER A 40 9.72 11.32 -5.51
C SER A 40 8.71 10.21 -5.83
N VAL A 41 7.58 10.58 -6.42
CA VAL A 41 6.57 9.59 -6.84
C VAL A 41 7.16 8.67 -7.91
N GLU A 42 8.02 9.22 -8.76
CA GLU A 42 8.72 8.50 -9.82
C GLU A 42 9.65 7.41 -9.26
N ASP A 43 10.32 7.71 -8.14
CA ASP A 43 11.26 6.82 -7.44
C ASP A 43 10.58 5.78 -6.52
N LEU A 44 9.25 5.79 -6.40
CA LEU A 44 8.49 4.72 -5.72
C LEU A 44 8.58 3.39 -6.49
N VAL A 45 8.96 3.41 -7.78
CA VAL A 45 9.20 2.21 -8.58
C VAL A 45 10.61 1.69 -8.28
N PHE A 46 10.74 0.83 -7.28
CA PHE A 46 12.03 0.23 -6.92
C PHE A 46 12.26 -1.10 -7.65
N GLU A 47 13.52 -1.52 -7.84
CA GLU A 47 13.84 -2.90 -8.23
C GLU A 47 13.21 -3.89 -7.23
N GLY A 48 12.19 -4.64 -7.67
CA GLY A 48 11.43 -5.58 -6.83
C GLY A 48 9.99 -5.15 -6.51
N GLY A 49 9.56 -3.96 -6.94
CA GLY A 49 8.15 -3.56 -7.07
C GLY A 49 7.32 -3.38 -5.79
N ALA A 50 7.93 -3.45 -4.61
CA ALA A 50 7.23 -3.39 -3.32
C ALA A 50 6.39 -2.12 -3.09
N GLN A 51 6.61 -1.05 -3.88
CA GLN A 51 5.97 0.26 -3.73
C GLN A 51 5.22 0.72 -4.98
N ASP A 52 5.18 -0.10 -6.05
CA ASP A 52 4.49 0.22 -7.33
C ASP A 52 3.01 0.51 -7.10
N ASP A 53 2.42 -0.31 -6.23
CA ASP A 53 1.06 -0.25 -5.76
C ASP A 53 0.70 1.09 -5.09
N ILE A 54 1.65 1.71 -4.38
CA ILE A 54 1.47 3.03 -3.76
C ILE A 54 1.48 4.11 -4.85
N LYS A 55 2.40 4.01 -5.81
CA LYS A 55 2.48 4.94 -6.94
C LYS A 55 1.20 4.92 -7.77
N GLU A 56 0.72 3.75 -8.18
CA GLU A 56 -0.47 3.62 -9.02
C GLU A 56 -1.74 4.16 -8.33
N ILE A 57 -1.90 3.90 -7.02
CA ILE A 57 -2.99 4.50 -6.24
C ILE A 57 -2.84 6.01 -6.21
N TYR A 58 -1.64 6.51 -5.88
CA TYR A 58 -1.38 7.94 -5.78
C TYR A 58 -1.70 8.67 -7.08
N GLU A 59 -1.19 8.17 -8.22
CA GLU A 59 -1.46 8.73 -9.55
C GLU A 59 -2.94 8.72 -9.89
N SER A 60 -3.66 7.64 -9.57
CA SER A 60 -5.11 7.53 -9.81
C SER A 60 -5.90 8.54 -8.95
N VAL A 61 -5.52 8.71 -7.68
CA VAL A 61 -6.14 9.69 -6.77
C VAL A 61 -5.86 11.13 -7.24
N VAL A 62 -4.62 11.45 -7.64
CA VAL A 62 -4.26 12.78 -8.17
C VAL A 62 -4.99 13.08 -9.48
N ALA A 63 -5.16 12.09 -10.35
CA ALA A 63 -5.95 12.22 -11.58
C ALA A 63 -7.47 12.32 -11.32
N ASN A 64 -7.91 12.23 -10.06
CA ASN A 64 -9.32 12.15 -9.68
C ASN A 64 -10.06 11.00 -10.40
N GLU A 65 -9.33 9.93 -10.70
CA GLU A 65 -9.92 8.70 -11.20
C GLU A 65 -10.57 7.95 -10.04
N ASN A 66 -11.71 7.32 -10.32
CA ASN A 66 -12.30 6.43 -9.34
C ASN A 66 -11.54 5.09 -9.31
N TRP A 67 -10.36 5.09 -8.68
CA TRP A 67 -9.47 3.94 -8.59
C TRP A 67 -10.14 2.72 -7.97
N ASN A 68 -11.19 2.94 -7.18
CA ASN A 68 -11.99 1.91 -6.54
C ASN A 68 -13.00 1.20 -7.47
N LYS A 69 -13.21 1.74 -8.69
CA LYS A 69 -14.18 1.23 -9.66
C LYS A 69 -13.77 -0.12 -10.26
N ASN A 70 -12.47 -0.36 -10.41
CA ASN A 70 -11.92 -1.63 -10.89
C ASN A 70 -10.66 -2.02 -10.09
N PRO A 71 -10.82 -2.49 -8.84
CA PRO A 71 -9.68 -2.79 -7.96
C PRO A 71 -8.79 -3.89 -8.53
N LYS A 72 -9.35 -4.80 -9.34
CA LYS A 72 -8.62 -5.90 -10.01
C LYS A 72 -7.47 -5.42 -10.92
N LYS A 73 -7.59 -4.21 -11.48
CA LYS A 73 -6.53 -3.59 -12.30
C LYS A 73 -5.20 -3.48 -11.54
N TYR A 74 -5.29 -3.32 -10.22
CA TYR A 74 -4.15 -3.05 -9.36
C TYR A 74 -3.71 -4.26 -8.52
N GLY A 75 -4.32 -5.43 -8.73
CA GLY A 75 -4.08 -6.65 -7.95
C GLY A 75 -5.38 -7.39 -7.62
N ASP A 76 -5.29 -8.68 -7.30
CA ASP A 76 -6.43 -9.50 -6.90
C ASP A 76 -6.22 -10.14 -5.50
N GLU A 77 -7.10 -11.06 -5.12
CA GLU A 77 -7.01 -11.79 -3.85
C GLU A 77 -6.11 -13.05 -3.91
N ASN A 78 -5.57 -13.38 -5.08
CA ASN A 78 -4.74 -14.55 -5.33
C ASN A 78 -3.25 -14.21 -5.16
N CYS A 79 -2.80 -14.19 -3.90
CA CYS A 79 -1.43 -13.78 -3.60
C CYS A 79 -0.41 -14.83 -4.03
N PHE A 80 0.57 -14.43 -4.84
CA PHE A 80 1.69 -15.29 -5.22
C PHE A 80 2.55 -15.70 -4.01
N ASP A 81 2.76 -14.78 -3.07
CA ASP A 81 3.56 -14.98 -1.86
C ASP A 81 2.71 -15.36 -0.62
N GLY A 82 1.38 -15.42 -0.78
CA GLY A 82 0.43 -15.67 0.30
C GLY A 82 0.13 -14.47 1.22
N SER A 83 0.73 -13.29 0.97
CA SER A 83 0.58 -12.11 1.82
C SER A 83 -0.51 -11.16 1.31
N GLN A 84 -1.48 -10.85 2.16
CA GLN A 84 -2.53 -9.88 1.84
C GLN A 84 -2.15 -8.49 2.35
N THR A 85 -2.25 -7.46 1.50
CA THR A 85 -1.97 -6.07 1.85
C THR A 85 -3.25 -5.25 1.80
N PHE A 86 -3.43 -4.36 2.79
CA PHE A 86 -4.54 -3.41 2.83
C PHE A 86 -4.07 -2.04 2.38
N TYR A 87 -4.76 -1.47 1.41
CA TYR A 87 -4.54 -0.12 0.94
C TYR A 87 -5.71 0.75 1.34
N THR A 88 -5.43 1.90 1.93
CA THR A 88 -6.43 2.87 2.33
C THR A 88 -6.00 4.26 1.89
N VAL A 89 -6.92 5.01 1.30
CA VAL A 89 -6.72 6.43 0.98
C VAL A 89 -7.54 7.25 1.96
N TYR A 90 -6.86 8.15 2.65
CA TYR A 90 -7.47 9.11 3.56
C TYR A 90 -7.45 10.49 2.92
N LYS A 91 -8.59 11.16 2.96
CA LYS A 91 -8.67 12.59 2.69
C LYS A 91 -8.19 13.38 3.90
N THR A 92 -7.87 14.65 3.67
CA THR A 92 -7.40 15.57 4.72
C THR A 92 -8.44 15.86 5.80
N ASP A 93 -9.72 15.55 5.55
CA ASP A 93 -10.82 15.59 6.53
C ASP A 93 -10.99 14.28 7.31
N ASN A 94 -10.00 13.37 7.24
CA ASN A 94 -9.98 12.03 7.84
C ASN A 94 -11.09 11.09 7.32
N GLN A 95 -11.77 11.42 6.21
CA GLN A 95 -12.68 10.48 5.58
C GLN A 95 -11.89 9.44 4.80
N ILE A 96 -12.25 8.17 4.97
CA ILE A 96 -11.77 7.09 4.13
C ILE A 96 -12.42 7.26 2.76
N GLU A 97 -11.62 7.53 1.75
CA GLU A 97 -12.09 7.55 0.36
C GLU A 97 -12.37 6.12 -0.12
N SER A 98 -11.51 5.19 0.30
CA SER A 98 -11.54 3.80 -0.14
C SER A 98 -10.58 2.94 0.68
N MET A 99 -10.95 1.67 0.86
CA MET A 99 -10.16 0.64 1.53
C MET A 99 -10.32 -0.67 0.78
N TYR A 100 -9.21 -1.25 0.33
CA TYR A 100 -9.20 -2.51 -0.42
C TYR A 100 -8.08 -3.43 0.06
N MET A 101 -8.38 -4.71 0.10
CA MET A 101 -7.38 -5.76 0.27
C MET A 101 -6.95 -6.26 -1.11
N ARG A 102 -5.66 -6.28 -1.38
CA ARG A 102 -5.10 -6.86 -2.60
C ARG A 102 -3.74 -7.48 -2.33
N CYS A 103 -3.34 -8.37 -3.20
CA CYS A 103 -1.99 -8.91 -3.24
C CYS A 103 -1.15 -8.10 -4.23
N TRP A 104 0.15 -7.98 -3.93
CA TRP A 104 1.07 -7.46 -4.92
C TRP A 104 1.20 -8.47 -6.07
N THR A 105 0.87 -8.04 -7.28
CA THR A 105 1.11 -8.79 -8.50
C THR A 105 2.03 -7.94 -9.37
N PRO A 106 3.23 -8.40 -9.76
CA PRO A 106 4.07 -7.65 -10.69
C PRO A 106 3.31 -7.44 -12.01
N THR A 107 3.52 -6.30 -12.65
CA THR A 107 2.78 -5.89 -13.87
C THR A 107 2.80 -6.98 -14.95
N ASP A 108 3.93 -7.67 -15.11
CA ASP A 108 4.13 -8.76 -16.08
C ASP A 108 3.19 -9.97 -15.86
N PHE A 109 2.59 -10.09 -14.67
CA PHE A 109 1.69 -11.19 -14.30
C PHE A 109 0.23 -10.75 -14.20
N ARG A 110 -0.09 -9.47 -14.47
CA ARG A 110 -1.45 -8.95 -14.51
C ARG A 110 -2.05 -9.26 -15.89
N ASN A 111 -3.11 -10.06 -15.95
CA ASN A 111 -3.85 -10.28 -17.21
C ASN A 111 -4.68 -9.02 -17.52
N GLU A 112 -4.29 -8.27 -18.56
CA GLU A 112 -5.05 -7.12 -19.10
C GLU A 112 -6.39 -7.53 -19.72
#